data_AF-A0A3M1CQP3-F1
#
_entry.id   AF-A0A3M1CQP3-F1
#
_cell.length_a   1.000
_cell.length_b   1.000
_cell.length_c   1.000
_cell.angle_alpha   90.00
_cell.angle_beta   90.00
_cell.angle_gamma   90.00
#
_symmetry.space_group_name_H-M   'P 1'
#
loop_
_entity.id
_entity.type
_entity.pdbx_description
1 polymer ?
#
loop_
_entity_poly.entity_id
_entity_poly.type
_entity_poly.pdbx_seq_one_letter_code
_entity_poly.pdbx_strand_id
1 'polypeptide(L)'
;AGLAVEIAPPDTVRRVQDVVQVAWQGGDPMVDSPRVVVERLDGETWVPLQTRSGREVGSDLTDVLVAWQPDPLYPPEADQSHTWWAAWQPVRWGGEERAGLPLGTYRLRITGARATGEASTWPWPAEGYELTTEPFELLPADVSVVVEDGRVSAAIEAPPWGWRLVDLDGSSHGANPLLDPTLQWERADGSTEIAEVDATVSSGWSVFSVDPPADAVAAIVTDAWGNQGRVEL
;
A
#
# COMPACT_ATOMS: atom_id res chain seq x y z
N ALA A 1 29.52 5.11 -5.22
CA ALA A 1 28.66 4.34 -6.12
C ALA A 1 27.76 5.31 -6.90
N GLY A 2 27.22 4.92 -8.06
CA GLY A 2 26.27 5.74 -8.81
C GLY A 2 24.92 5.83 -8.09
N LEU A 3 24.22 6.95 -8.25
CA LEU A 3 22.84 7.11 -7.79
C LEU A 3 21.97 6.15 -8.60
N ALA A 4 21.50 5.07 -7.98
CA ALA A 4 20.62 4.10 -8.59
C ALA A 4 19.73 3.46 -7.52
N VAL A 5 18.56 3.02 -7.95
CA VAL A 5 17.68 2.17 -7.15
C VAL A 5 18.31 0.78 -7.04
N GLU A 6 18.46 0.29 -5.82
CA GLU A 6 19.04 -1.03 -5.51
C GLU A 6 17.96 -2.09 -5.25
N ILE A 7 16.86 -1.69 -4.62
CA ILE A 7 15.66 -2.50 -4.46
C ILE A 7 14.55 -1.81 -5.23
N ALA A 8 14.03 -2.46 -6.28
CA ALA A 8 12.93 -1.95 -7.08
C ALA A 8 11.57 -2.43 -6.52
N PRO A 9 10.49 -1.65 -6.70
CA PRO A 9 9.12 -2.11 -6.52
C PRO A 9 8.81 -3.37 -7.35
N PRO A 10 7.88 -4.22 -6.92
CA PRO A 10 7.32 -5.26 -7.78
C PRO A 10 6.48 -4.63 -8.90
N ASP A 11 6.33 -5.33 -10.03
CA ASP A 11 5.55 -4.86 -11.19
C ASP A 11 4.05 -4.67 -10.89
N THR A 12 3.53 -5.41 -9.91
CA THR A 12 2.13 -5.35 -9.47
C THR A 12 2.03 -5.30 -7.96
N VAL A 13 1.10 -4.49 -7.46
CA VAL A 13 0.89 -4.24 -6.03
C VAL A 13 -0.62 -4.26 -5.76
N ARG A 14 -1.09 -5.07 -4.82
CA ARG A 14 -2.47 -5.01 -4.36
C ARG A 14 -2.60 -3.90 -3.33
N ARG A 15 -3.62 -3.05 -3.49
CA ARG A 15 -3.92 -2.03 -2.48
C ARG A 15 -4.22 -2.66 -1.13
N VAL A 16 -3.93 -1.93 -0.05
CA VAL A 16 -4.03 -2.37 1.36
C VAL A 16 -3.07 -3.49 1.75
N GLN A 17 -2.97 -4.56 0.98
CA GLN A 17 -2.36 -5.84 1.34
C GLN A 17 -0.86 -5.90 1.10
N ASP A 18 -0.36 -5.22 0.07
CA ASP A 18 1.06 -5.23 -0.27
C ASP A 18 1.76 -3.95 0.22
N VAL A 19 3.09 -4.01 0.31
CA VAL A 19 3.95 -2.88 0.66
C VAL A 19 4.96 -2.68 -0.46
N VAL A 20 4.99 -1.47 -1.03
CA VAL A 20 6.02 -1.05 -1.98
C VAL A 20 7.26 -0.69 -1.20
N GLN A 21 8.40 -1.28 -1.55
CA GLN A 21 9.70 -1.00 -0.93
C GLN A 21 10.69 -0.55 -1.98
N VAL A 22 11.53 0.42 -1.62
CA VAL A 22 12.62 0.91 -2.45
C VAL A 22 13.84 1.19 -1.58
N ALA A 23 15.03 0.90 -2.09
CA ALA A 23 16.30 1.30 -1.48
C ALA A 23 17.23 1.91 -2.52
N TRP A 24 18.04 2.88 -2.11
CA TRP A 24 19.00 3.57 -2.97
C TRP A 24 20.18 4.09 -2.16
N GLN A 25 21.30 4.32 -2.84
CA GLN A 25 22.42 5.06 -2.27
C GLN A 25 22.09 6.56 -2.33
N GLY A 26 21.99 7.21 -1.17
CA GLY A 26 21.78 8.66 -1.04
C GLY A 26 22.97 9.36 -0.41
N GLY A 27 22.75 10.57 0.10
CA GLY A 27 23.74 11.32 0.85
C GLY A 27 23.75 10.99 2.35
N ASP A 28 24.76 11.50 3.04
CA ASP A 28 24.82 11.50 4.50
C ASP A 28 23.65 12.31 5.09
N PRO A 29 22.95 11.85 6.16
CA PRO A 29 21.84 12.57 6.77
C PRO A 29 22.14 13.99 7.28
N MET A 30 23.42 14.36 7.43
CA MET A 30 23.83 15.72 7.77
C MET A 30 23.64 16.71 6.61
N VAL A 31 23.56 16.21 5.37
CA VAL A 31 23.32 17.00 4.16
C VAL A 31 22.12 16.52 3.34
N ASP A 32 21.64 15.30 3.62
CA ASP A 32 20.52 14.68 2.93
C ASP A 32 19.32 14.50 3.85
N SER A 33 18.14 14.74 3.31
CA SER A 33 16.86 14.45 3.95
C SER A 33 15.89 14.11 2.83
N PRO A 34 16.00 12.89 2.26
CA PRO A 34 15.27 12.56 1.05
C PRO A 34 13.77 12.68 1.24
N ARG A 35 13.14 13.23 0.21
CA ARG A 35 11.70 13.32 0.09
C ARG A 35 11.23 12.32 -0.94
N VAL A 36 10.30 11.44 -0.54
CA VAL A 36 9.66 10.46 -1.41
C VAL A 36 8.23 10.90 -1.65
N VAL A 37 7.84 11.00 -2.93
CA VAL A 37 6.49 11.34 -3.38
C VAL A 37 5.95 10.18 -4.19
N VAL A 38 4.71 9.79 -3.90
CA VAL A 38 3.98 8.82 -4.71
C VAL A 38 3.38 9.56 -5.91
N GLU A 39 3.66 9.08 -7.11
CA GLU A 39 3.07 9.60 -8.34
C GLU A 39 2.19 8.54 -8.99
N ARG A 40 1.12 9.00 -9.65
CA ARG A 40 0.26 8.16 -10.48
C ARG A 40 0.29 8.67 -11.92
N LEU A 41 0.09 7.77 -12.87
CA LEU A 41 -0.07 8.12 -14.26
C LEU A 41 -1.49 8.63 -14.52
N ASP A 42 -1.62 9.84 -15.03
CA ASP A 42 -2.89 10.46 -15.44
C ASP A 42 -2.80 10.85 -16.92
N GLY A 43 -3.45 10.04 -17.77
CA GLY A 43 -3.23 10.07 -19.22
C GLY A 43 -1.78 9.70 -19.55
N GLU A 44 -1.00 10.68 -20.02
CA GLU A 44 0.42 10.53 -20.37
C GLU A 44 1.35 11.22 -19.36
N THR A 45 0.80 11.81 -18.29
CA THR A 45 1.57 12.63 -17.34
C THR A 45 1.61 12.00 -15.97
N TRP A 46 2.79 11.99 -15.36
CA TRP A 46 2.94 11.63 -13.96
C TRP A 46 2.54 12.80 -13.07
N VAL A 47 1.56 12.58 -12.20
CA VAL A 47 1.08 13.58 -11.25
C VAL A 47 1.25 13.07 -9.82
N PRO A 48 1.59 13.93 -8.86
CA PRO A 48 1.62 13.54 -7.45
C PRO A 48 0.25 13.01 -7.02
N LEU A 49 0.24 11.86 -6.34
CA LEU A 49 -0.94 11.39 -5.65
C LEU A 49 -1.24 12.38 -4.52
N GLN A 50 -2.49 12.83 -4.42
CA GLN A 50 -2.90 13.82 -3.42
C GLN A 50 -3.91 13.25 -2.43
N THR A 51 -3.84 13.72 -1.20
CA THR A 51 -4.89 13.53 -0.19
C THR A 51 -6.13 14.34 -0.54
N ARG A 52 -7.23 14.14 0.20
CA ARG A 52 -8.46 14.93 0.04
C ARG A 52 -8.25 16.43 0.24
N SER A 53 -7.23 16.85 0.99
CA SER A 53 -6.89 18.26 1.21
C SER A 53 -5.91 18.83 0.17
N GLY A 54 -5.54 18.05 -0.85
CA GLY A 54 -4.61 18.48 -1.90
C GLY A 54 -3.13 18.37 -1.52
N ARG A 55 -2.80 17.76 -0.38
CA ARG A 55 -1.40 17.51 0.01
C ARG A 55 -0.86 16.31 -0.74
N GLU A 56 0.39 16.37 -1.18
CA GLU A 56 1.06 15.21 -1.80
C GLU A 56 1.19 14.06 -0.80
N VAL A 57 0.92 12.85 -1.27
CA VAL A 57 1.17 11.60 -0.55
C VAL A 57 2.65 11.27 -0.67
N GLY A 58 3.32 11.13 0.48
CA GLY A 58 4.77 10.98 0.52
C GLY A 58 5.33 10.88 1.93
N SER A 59 6.66 11.05 2.03
CA SER A 59 7.42 10.94 3.29
C SER A 59 7.24 12.13 4.24
N ASP A 60 6.65 13.24 3.77
CA ASP A 60 6.28 14.39 4.63
C ASP A 60 5.06 14.09 5.52
N LEU A 61 4.43 12.93 5.30
CA LEU A 61 3.26 12.43 5.99
C LEU A 61 3.55 11.02 6.53
N THR A 62 2.54 10.38 7.10
CA THR A 62 2.62 9.00 7.59
C THR A 62 2.34 7.96 6.48
N ASP A 63 2.38 8.37 5.21
CA ASP A 63 2.11 7.50 4.06
C ASP A 63 3.34 6.68 3.68
N VAL A 64 4.50 7.30 3.66
CA VAL A 64 5.77 6.65 3.30
C VAL A 64 6.71 6.69 4.50
N LEU A 65 7.15 5.52 4.95
CA LEU A 65 8.22 5.42 5.94
C LEU A 65 9.56 5.59 5.24
N VAL A 66 10.49 6.32 5.86
CA VAL A 66 11.86 6.48 5.36
C VAL A 66 12.82 6.08 6.49
N ALA A 67 13.82 5.28 6.14
CA ALA A 67 14.89 4.86 7.03
C ALA A 67 16.25 5.04 6.36
N TRP A 68 17.29 5.10 7.17
CA TRP A 68 18.66 5.29 6.74
C TRP A 68 19.60 4.32 7.47
N GLN A 69 20.59 3.83 6.75
CA GLN A 69 21.64 2.98 7.28
C GLN A 69 23.01 3.37 6.68
N PRO A 70 24.01 3.73 7.51
CA PRO A 70 25.39 3.85 7.07
C PRO A 70 26.08 2.48 6.98
N ASP A 71 27.00 2.33 6.05
CA ASP A 71 27.93 1.19 5.99
C ASP A 71 29.36 1.67 5.68
N PRO A 72 30.34 1.44 6.59
CA PRO A 72 30.19 0.77 7.89
C PRO A 72 29.57 1.67 8.96
N LEU A 73 28.85 1.08 9.92
CA LEU A 73 28.31 1.82 11.07
C LEU A 73 29.40 2.33 12.02
N TYR A 74 30.49 1.57 12.17
CA TYR A 74 31.65 1.92 13.01
C TYR A 74 32.97 1.52 12.33
N PRO A 75 34.06 2.28 12.55
CA PRO A 75 34.10 3.55 13.30
C PRO A 75 33.40 4.69 12.52
N PRO A 76 32.81 5.69 13.20
CA PRO A 76 32.05 6.76 12.53
C PRO A 76 32.91 7.67 11.65
N GLU A 77 34.24 7.65 11.82
CA GLU A 77 35.18 8.40 11.00
C GLU A 77 35.60 7.65 9.72
N ALA A 78 35.16 6.40 9.53
CA ALA A 78 35.39 5.68 8.29
C ALA A 78 34.60 6.32 7.15
N ASP A 79 35.07 6.18 5.92
CA ASP A 79 34.29 6.52 4.74
C ASP A 79 33.02 5.65 4.72
N GLN A 80 31.85 6.29 4.79
CA GLN A 80 30.56 5.62 4.81
C GLN A 80 29.87 5.70 3.45
N SER A 81 29.20 4.61 3.10
CA SER A 81 28.09 4.63 2.16
C SER A 81 26.78 4.81 2.92
N HIS A 82 25.80 5.48 2.31
CA HIS A 82 24.54 5.82 2.96
C HIS A 82 23.39 5.24 2.17
N THR A 83 22.85 4.14 2.66
CA THR A 83 21.69 3.49 2.06
C THR A 83 20.44 4.09 2.69
N TRP A 84 19.54 4.59 1.85
CA TRP A 84 18.21 4.99 2.25
C TRP A 84 17.20 3.94 1.80
N TRP A 85 16.17 3.75 2.62
CA TRP A 85 15.07 2.85 2.34
C TRP A 85 13.76 3.59 2.54
N ALA A 86 12.79 3.30 1.69
CA ALA A 86 11.43 3.78 1.85
C ALA A 86 10.41 2.68 1.64
N ALA A 87 9.31 2.76 2.38
CA ALA A 87 8.17 1.87 2.23
C ALA A 87 6.86 2.62 2.17
N TRP A 88 6.00 2.24 1.22
CA TRP A 88 4.66 2.77 1.05
C TRP A 88 3.62 1.65 1.08
N GLN A 89 2.65 1.75 1.98
CA GLN A 89 1.50 0.85 1.99
C GLN A 89 0.33 1.55 1.26
N PRO A 90 -0.18 1.01 0.14
CA PRO A 90 -1.18 1.68 -0.70
C PRO A 90 -2.57 1.68 -0.06
N VAL A 91 -2.76 2.59 0.89
CA VAL A 91 -4.02 2.81 1.61
C VAL A 91 -4.46 4.25 1.37
N ARG A 92 -5.69 4.41 0.88
CA ARG A 92 -6.23 5.74 0.57
C ARG A 92 -6.31 6.61 1.81
N TRP A 93 -6.09 7.90 1.62
CA TRP A 93 -6.20 8.86 2.71
C TRP A 93 -7.65 9.24 3.00
N GLY A 94 -8.05 9.12 4.27
CA GLY A 94 -9.26 9.73 4.82
C GLY A 94 -10.47 8.79 4.92
N GLY A 95 -11.09 8.77 6.11
CA GLY A 95 -12.41 8.17 6.35
C GLY A 95 -12.50 6.67 6.08
N GLU A 96 -13.70 6.21 5.79
CA GLU A 96 -14.06 4.81 5.56
C GLU A 96 -13.55 4.26 4.22
N GLU A 97 -13.07 5.11 3.30
CA GLU A 97 -12.70 4.74 1.93
C GLU A 97 -11.24 4.24 1.78
N ARG A 98 -10.61 3.81 2.87
CA ARG A 98 -9.18 3.48 2.93
C ARG A 98 -8.78 2.30 2.04
N ALA A 99 -9.70 1.35 1.85
CA ALA A 99 -9.54 0.25 0.90
C ALA A 99 -9.78 0.64 -0.57
N GLY A 100 -10.18 1.89 -0.83
CA GLY A 100 -10.59 2.39 -2.14
C GLY A 100 -9.55 3.23 -2.86
N LEU A 101 -8.25 2.97 -2.69
CA LEU A 101 -7.21 3.69 -3.44
C LEU A 101 -7.43 3.43 -4.96
N PRO A 102 -7.45 4.48 -5.82
CA PRO A 102 -7.72 4.30 -7.25
C PRO A 102 -6.70 3.38 -7.91
N LEU A 103 -7.18 2.45 -8.72
CA LEU A 103 -6.33 1.55 -9.50
C LEU A 103 -5.61 2.31 -10.62
N GLY A 104 -4.57 1.70 -11.18
CA GLY A 104 -3.76 2.24 -12.27
C GLY A 104 -2.27 2.16 -12.00
N THR A 105 -1.48 2.86 -12.81
CA THR A 105 -0.03 2.78 -12.75
C THR A 105 0.56 3.86 -11.85
N TYR A 106 1.48 3.46 -10.97
CA TYR A 106 2.14 4.29 -9.97
C TYR A 106 3.65 4.20 -10.07
N ARG A 107 4.35 5.19 -9.49
CA ARG A 107 5.79 5.15 -9.25
C ARG A 107 6.15 5.99 -8.03
N LEU A 108 7.37 5.84 -7.52
CA LEU A 108 7.92 6.71 -6.49
C LEU A 108 8.93 7.67 -7.11
N ARG A 109 8.80 8.97 -6.81
CA ARG A 109 9.81 9.99 -7.11
C ARG A 109 10.53 10.38 -5.83
N ILE A 110 11.85 10.39 -5.88
CA ILE A 110 12.74 10.60 -4.73
C ILE A 110 13.63 11.79 -5.04
N THR A 111 13.68 12.76 -4.14
CA THR A 111 14.58 13.92 -4.24
C THR A 111 15.39 14.05 -2.97
N GLY A 112 16.70 14.26 -3.08
CA GLY A 112 17.59 14.43 -1.94
C GLY A 112 18.84 15.24 -2.29
N ALA A 113 19.87 15.16 -1.48
CA ALA A 113 21.15 15.82 -1.71
C ALA A 113 22.35 14.96 -1.26
N ARG A 114 23.51 15.19 -1.85
CA ARG A 114 24.77 14.52 -1.50
C ARG A 114 25.86 15.53 -1.22
N ALA A 115 26.75 15.22 -0.28
CA ALA A 115 27.91 16.06 0.01
C ALA A 115 28.79 16.22 -1.24
N THR A 116 29.38 17.40 -1.40
CA THR A 116 30.33 17.71 -2.46
C THR A 116 31.57 18.39 -1.89
N GLY A 117 32.73 18.08 -2.47
CA GLY A 117 34.01 18.59 -1.99
C GLY A 117 34.44 17.95 -0.66
N GLU A 118 35.41 18.60 0.00
CA GLU A 118 36.11 18.08 1.18
C GLU A 118 35.92 18.98 2.42
N ALA A 119 34.82 19.74 2.46
CA ALA A 119 34.60 20.68 3.57
C ALA A 119 34.48 19.93 4.90
N SER A 120 35.28 20.31 5.89
CA SER A 120 35.26 19.71 7.24
C SER A 120 34.45 20.52 8.25
N THR A 121 33.82 21.61 7.84
CA THR A 121 33.03 22.50 8.71
C THR A 121 31.71 22.89 8.05
N TRP A 122 30.66 22.98 8.87
CA TRP A 122 29.34 23.42 8.44
C TRP A 122 29.35 24.88 7.92
N PRO A 123 28.53 25.23 6.91
CA PRO A 123 27.66 24.34 6.12
C PRO A 123 28.47 23.51 5.11
N TRP A 124 28.21 22.20 5.08
CA TRP A 124 28.81 21.30 4.09
C TRP A 124 28.20 21.54 2.71
N PRO A 125 29.00 21.76 1.65
CA PRO A 125 28.48 21.89 0.30
C PRO A 125 27.77 20.61 -0.14
N ALA A 126 26.63 20.75 -0.81
CA ALA A 126 25.84 19.62 -1.29
C ALA A 126 25.25 19.90 -2.67
N GLU A 127 25.03 18.83 -3.44
CA GLU A 127 24.36 18.83 -4.74
C GLU A 127 23.09 17.99 -4.65
N GLY A 128 21.98 18.49 -5.23
CA GLY A 128 20.71 17.77 -5.26
C GLY A 128 20.73 16.57 -6.22
N TYR A 129 19.92 15.56 -5.92
CA TYR A 129 19.64 14.44 -6.83
C TYR A 129 18.14 14.17 -6.94
N GLU A 130 17.76 13.54 -8.05
CA GLU A 130 16.41 13.02 -8.28
C GLU A 130 16.50 11.59 -8.83
N LEU A 131 15.64 10.71 -8.31
CA LEU A 131 15.46 9.33 -8.76
C LEU A 131 13.98 9.05 -8.93
N THR A 132 13.64 8.16 -9.87
CA THR A 132 12.30 7.60 -10.00
C THR A 132 12.40 6.08 -10.05
N THR A 133 11.47 5.38 -9.42
CA THR A 133 11.36 3.93 -9.59
C THR A 133 10.82 3.58 -10.97
N GLU A 134 11.01 2.33 -11.38
CA GLU A 134 10.19 1.76 -12.44
C GLU A 134 8.70 1.82 -12.04
N PRO A 135 7.79 1.99 -13.02
CA PRO A 135 6.35 1.98 -12.78
C PRO A 135 5.84 0.61 -12.34
N PHE A 136 4.77 0.60 -11.55
CA PHE A 136 4.06 -0.62 -11.14
C PHE A 136 2.56 -0.41 -11.19
N GLU A 137 1.81 -1.49 -11.41
CA GLU A 137 0.35 -1.46 -11.48
C GLU A 137 -0.28 -1.73 -10.10
N LEU A 138 -1.20 -0.86 -9.70
CA LEU A 138 -2.00 -1.05 -8.50
C LEU A 138 -3.28 -1.83 -8.82
N LEU A 139 -3.39 -3.02 -8.23
CA LEU A 139 -4.50 -3.94 -8.38
C LEU A 139 -5.50 -3.82 -7.21
N PRO A 140 -6.74 -4.32 -7.40
CA PRO A 140 -7.66 -4.54 -6.28
C PRO A 140 -7.02 -5.42 -5.20
N ALA A 141 -7.50 -5.27 -3.97
CA ALA A 141 -7.22 -6.20 -2.90
C ALA A 141 -8.03 -7.49 -3.12
N ASP A 142 -7.42 -8.61 -2.76
CA ASP A 142 -8.10 -9.88 -2.59
C ASP A 142 -8.88 -9.86 -1.27
N VAL A 143 -10.12 -10.34 -1.32
CA VAL A 143 -10.95 -10.55 -0.14
C VAL A 143 -10.87 -12.01 0.26
N SER A 144 -10.50 -12.26 1.52
CA SER A 144 -10.64 -13.57 2.15
C SER A 144 -12.12 -13.81 2.41
N VAL A 145 -12.67 -14.93 1.94
CA VAL A 145 -14.07 -15.32 2.18
C VAL A 145 -14.09 -16.68 2.88
N VAL A 146 -14.86 -16.76 3.97
CA VAL A 146 -15.07 -17.97 4.75
C VAL A 146 -16.56 -18.22 4.85
N VAL A 147 -16.99 -19.45 4.58
CA VAL A 147 -18.38 -19.88 4.69
C VAL A 147 -18.46 -20.97 5.75
N GLU A 148 -19.30 -20.74 6.75
CA GLU A 148 -19.62 -21.67 7.83
C GLU A 148 -21.15 -21.74 7.96
N ASP A 149 -21.67 -22.77 8.64
CA ASP A 149 -23.13 -22.96 8.78
C ASP A 149 -23.82 -21.68 9.30
N GLY A 150 -24.74 -21.12 8.49
CA GLY A 150 -25.48 -19.89 8.78
C GLY A 150 -24.70 -18.57 8.64
N ARG A 151 -23.47 -18.58 8.12
CA ARG A 151 -22.63 -17.38 8.06
C ARG A 151 -21.64 -17.36 6.89
N VAL A 152 -21.56 -16.20 6.24
CA VAL A 152 -20.43 -15.84 5.36
C VAL A 152 -19.65 -14.71 6.00
N SER A 153 -18.33 -14.85 6.11
CA SER A 153 -17.43 -13.82 6.64
C SER A 153 -16.42 -13.43 5.59
N ALA A 154 -16.18 -12.13 5.44
CA ALA A 154 -15.25 -11.60 4.45
C ALA A 154 -14.38 -10.46 5.01
N ALA A 155 -13.10 -10.42 4.63
CA ALA A 155 -12.16 -9.39 5.06
C ALA A 155 -11.04 -9.16 4.05
N ILE A 156 -10.44 -7.96 4.09
CA ILE A 156 -9.17 -7.67 3.43
C ILE A 156 -8.05 -7.81 4.46
N GLU A 157 -7.10 -8.70 4.19
CA GLU A 157 -5.94 -8.92 5.05
C GLU A 157 -4.84 -7.88 4.77
N ALA A 158 -4.58 -7.00 5.74
CA ALA A 158 -3.44 -6.10 5.69
C ALA A 158 -2.10 -6.87 5.86
N PRO A 159 -0.98 -6.35 5.36
CA PRO A 159 0.30 -7.05 5.41
C PRO A 159 0.76 -7.29 6.85
N PRO A 160 1.49 -8.38 7.14
CA PRO A 160 1.98 -8.66 8.50
C PRO A 160 2.80 -7.53 9.14
N TRP A 161 3.38 -6.64 8.32
CA TRP A 161 4.17 -5.49 8.77
C TRP A 161 3.51 -4.15 8.40
N GLY A 162 2.20 -4.15 8.14
CA GLY A 162 1.45 -2.95 7.84
C GLY A 162 1.35 -2.01 9.04
N TRP A 163 1.37 -0.71 8.74
CA TRP A 163 1.36 0.36 9.75
C TRP A 163 0.22 1.35 9.52
N ARG A 164 -0.43 1.29 8.36
CA ARG A 164 -1.54 2.17 8.03
C ARG A 164 -2.80 1.67 8.71
N LEU A 165 -3.52 2.60 9.33
CA LEU A 165 -4.92 2.36 9.71
C LEU A 165 -5.72 2.11 8.42
N VAL A 166 -6.39 0.96 8.35
CA VAL A 166 -7.26 0.58 7.23
C VAL A 166 -8.72 0.73 7.67
N ASP A 167 -9.10 0.18 8.82
CA ASP A 167 -10.40 0.39 9.45
C ASP A 167 -10.27 0.50 10.98
N LEU A 168 -11.23 1.17 11.64
CA LEU A 168 -11.23 1.31 13.11
C LEU A 168 -11.61 0.02 13.83
N ASP A 169 -12.44 -0.81 13.21
CA ASP A 169 -12.84 -2.12 13.71
C ASP A 169 -11.95 -3.26 13.18
N GLY A 170 -10.93 -2.92 12.39
CA GLY A 170 -9.98 -3.83 11.76
C GLY A 170 -8.59 -3.82 12.38
N SER A 171 -7.59 -4.15 11.55
CA SER A 171 -6.20 -4.29 11.97
C SER A 171 -5.23 -3.81 10.89
N SER A 172 -4.18 -3.08 11.28
CA SER A 172 -3.13 -2.66 10.34
C SER A 172 -2.26 -3.81 9.82
N HIS A 173 -2.37 -5.00 10.43
CA HIS A 173 -1.60 -6.19 10.09
C HIS A 173 -2.42 -7.49 10.06
N GLY A 174 -3.72 -7.38 9.76
CA GLY A 174 -4.64 -8.51 9.67
C GLY A 174 -5.97 -8.11 9.04
N ALA A 175 -7.03 -8.80 9.43
CA ALA A 175 -8.37 -8.63 8.86
C ALA A 175 -8.91 -7.20 9.03
N ASN A 176 -9.47 -6.67 7.95
CA ASN A 176 -10.24 -5.44 7.93
C ASN A 176 -11.60 -5.67 7.25
N PRO A 177 -12.69 -5.12 7.82
CA PRO A 177 -14.01 -5.26 7.26
C PRO A 177 -14.09 -4.54 5.92
N LEU A 178 -15.01 -5.01 5.08
CA LEU A 178 -15.32 -4.42 3.80
C LEU A 178 -16.34 -3.28 3.99
N LEU A 179 -16.16 -2.21 3.22
CA LEU A 179 -17.13 -1.12 3.12
C LEU A 179 -18.23 -1.47 2.10
N ASP A 180 -19.49 -1.36 2.52
CA ASP A 180 -20.70 -1.67 1.76
C ASP A 180 -20.58 -2.97 0.91
N PRO A 181 -20.29 -4.13 1.55
CA PRO A 181 -20.04 -5.34 0.81
C PRO A 181 -21.33 -5.97 0.28
N THR A 182 -21.25 -6.51 -0.93
CA THR A 182 -22.30 -7.30 -1.56
C THR A 182 -21.90 -8.77 -1.57
N LEU A 183 -22.80 -9.64 -1.12
CA LEU A 183 -22.68 -11.09 -1.24
C LEU A 183 -23.46 -11.60 -2.44
N GLN A 184 -22.81 -12.37 -3.29
CA GLN A 184 -23.40 -13.02 -4.45
C GLN A 184 -23.14 -14.53 -4.41
N TRP A 185 -24.17 -15.31 -4.69
CA TRP A 185 -24.07 -16.76 -4.87
C TRP A 185 -23.95 -17.09 -6.35
N GLU A 186 -23.02 -17.99 -6.70
CA GLU A 186 -23.01 -18.66 -7.98
C GLU A 186 -23.74 -20.00 -7.85
N ARG A 187 -24.59 -20.33 -8.81
CA ARG A 187 -25.40 -21.55 -8.84
C ARG A 187 -24.78 -22.61 -9.74
N ALA A 188 -25.13 -23.88 -9.52
CA ALA A 188 -24.66 -24.99 -10.34
C ALA A 188 -25.04 -24.87 -11.83
N ASP A 189 -26.09 -24.10 -12.16
CA ASP A 189 -26.50 -23.81 -13.54
C ASP A 189 -25.72 -22.64 -14.19
N GLY A 190 -24.77 -22.05 -13.46
CA GLY A 190 -23.95 -20.91 -13.88
C GLY A 190 -24.63 -19.55 -13.69
N SER A 191 -25.86 -19.50 -13.16
CA SER A 191 -26.52 -18.25 -12.80
C SER A 191 -25.93 -17.67 -11.51
N THR A 192 -26.17 -16.38 -11.30
CA THR A 192 -25.72 -15.65 -10.12
C THR A 192 -26.88 -14.92 -9.46
N GLU A 193 -26.90 -14.90 -8.13
CA GLU A 193 -27.93 -14.23 -7.34
C GLU A 193 -27.28 -13.40 -6.23
N ILE A 194 -27.69 -12.14 -6.10
CA ILE A 194 -27.27 -11.28 -4.98
C ILE A 194 -28.12 -11.64 -3.77
N ALA A 195 -27.46 -11.89 -2.64
CA ALA A 195 -28.13 -12.13 -1.38
C ALA A 195 -28.62 -10.78 -0.80
N GLU A 196 -29.91 -10.66 -0.57
CA GLU A 196 -30.53 -9.48 0.08
C GLU A 196 -30.30 -9.54 1.60
N VAL A 197 -29.05 -9.37 2.02
CA VAL A 197 -28.61 -9.43 3.42
C VAL A 197 -27.51 -8.39 3.68
N ASP A 198 -27.71 -7.60 4.72
CA ASP A 198 -26.69 -6.63 5.17
C ASP A 198 -25.59 -7.34 5.96
N ALA A 199 -24.35 -6.88 5.77
CA ALA A 199 -23.23 -7.29 6.61
C ALA A 199 -23.23 -6.55 7.94
N THR A 200 -22.79 -7.24 8.99
CA THR A 200 -22.39 -6.63 10.27
C THR A 200 -20.88 -6.75 10.44
N VAL A 201 -20.26 -5.85 11.20
CA VAL A 201 -18.82 -5.94 11.48
C VAL A 201 -18.59 -6.74 12.77
N SER A 202 -17.68 -7.71 12.72
CA SER A 202 -17.23 -8.46 13.90
C SER A 202 -15.75 -8.79 13.80
N SER A 203 -14.96 -8.27 14.75
CA SER A 203 -13.52 -8.58 14.89
C SER A 203 -12.70 -8.39 13.60
N GLY A 204 -12.97 -7.32 12.85
CA GLY A 204 -12.28 -7.04 11.58
C GLY A 204 -12.87 -7.75 10.36
N TRP A 205 -13.99 -8.46 10.49
CA TRP A 205 -14.66 -9.14 9.38
C TRP A 205 -16.03 -8.52 9.11
N SER A 206 -16.40 -8.44 7.83
CA SER A 206 -17.78 -8.24 7.40
C SER A 206 -18.50 -9.58 7.40
N VAL A 207 -19.63 -9.65 8.11
CA VAL A 207 -20.32 -10.90 8.44
C VAL A 207 -21.77 -10.83 7.98
N PHE A 208 -22.11 -11.72 7.05
CA PHE A 208 -23.47 -11.96 6.58
C PHE A 208 -24.07 -13.16 7.33
N SER A 209 -25.26 -13.00 7.91
CA SER A 209 -25.97 -14.09 8.59
C SER A 209 -26.97 -14.72 7.62
N VAL A 210 -26.50 -15.70 6.84
CA VAL A 210 -27.25 -16.32 5.75
C VAL A 210 -26.72 -17.73 5.49
N ASP A 211 -27.60 -18.66 5.18
CA ASP A 211 -27.22 -20.00 4.72
C ASP A 211 -27.00 -19.99 3.20
N PRO A 212 -25.95 -20.69 2.69
CA PRO A 212 -25.82 -20.93 1.27
C PRO A 212 -27.09 -21.64 0.75
N PRO A 213 -27.71 -21.14 -0.31
CA PRO A 213 -28.87 -21.82 -0.86
C PRO A 213 -28.44 -23.15 -1.53
N ALA A 214 -29.35 -24.12 -1.57
CA ALA A 214 -28.99 -25.55 -1.73
C ALA A 214 -28.25 -25.92 -3.03
N ASP A 215 -28.36 -25.10 -4.07
CA ASP A 215 -27.73 -25.24 -5.38
C ASP A 215 -26.56 -24.26 -5.61
N ALA A 216 -26.12 -23.54 -4.57
CA ALA A 216 -24.94 -22.68 -4.64
C ALA A 216 -23.65 -23.50 -4.73
N VAL A 217 -22.75 -23.08 -5.61
CA VAL A 217 -21.41 -23.69 -5.83
C VAL A 217 -20.28 -22.77 -5.40
N ALA A 218 -20.53 -21.46 -5.29
CA ALA A 218 -19.55 -20.51 -4.77
C ALA A 218 -20.23 -19.32 -4.09
N ALA A 219 -19.53 -18.74 -3.12
CA ALA A 219 -19.81 -17.43 -2.54
C ALA A 219 -18.80 -16.41 -3.08
N ILE A 220 -19.30 -15.26 -3.54
CA ILE A 220 -18.49 -14.16 -4.04
C ILE A 220 -18.84 -12.93 -3.22
N VAL A 221 -17.84 -12.29 -2.63
CA VAL A 221 -18.04 -11.04 -1.87
C VAL A 221 -17.24 -9.93 -2.52
N THR A 222 -17.90 -8.81 -2.79
CA THR A 222 -17.30 -7.62 -3.41
C THR A 222 -17.59 -6.39 -2.58
N ASP A 223 -16.61 -5.51 -2.38
CA ASP A 223 -16.81 -4.23 -1.68
C ASP A 223 -17.17 -3.07 -2.64
N ALA A 224 -17.48 -1.90 -2.09
CA ALA A 224 -17.82 -0.70 -2.86
C ALA A 224 -16.75 -0.25 -3.88
N TRP A 225 -15.51 -0.73 -3.73
CA TRP A 225 -14.37 -0.32 -4.53
C TRP A 225 -13.93 -1.39 -5.52
N GLY A 226 -14.62 -2.53 -5.58
CA GLY A 226 -14.30 -3.65 -6.46
C GLY A 226 -13.19 -4.58 -5.93
N ASN A 227 -12.85 -4.52 -4.64
CA ASN A 227 -12.10 -5.62 -4.00
C ASN A 227 -13.01 -6.83 -3.95
N GLN A 228 -12.51 -8.01 -4.32
CA GLN A 228 -13.34 -9.20 -4.47
C GLN A 228 -12.66 -10.45 -3.93
N GLY A 229 -13.49 -11.37 -3.45
CA GLY A 229 -13.09 -12.69 -2.99
C GLY A 229 -14.10 -13.72 -3.42
N ARG A 230 -13.63 -14.95 -3.63
CA ARG A 230 -14.45 -16.10 -4.01
C ARG A 230 -14.04 -17.32 -3.20
N VAL A 231 -15.02 -18.09 -2.75
CA VAL A 231 -14.82 -19.41 -2.14
C VAL A 231 -15.83 -20.40 -2.74
N GLU A 232 -15.34 -21.59 -3.09
CA GLU A 232 -16.17 -22.71 -3.55
C GLU A 232 -16.85 -23.38 -2.35
N LEU A 233 -18.06 -23.91 -2.56
CA LEU A 233 -18.92 -24.54 -1.54
C LEU A 233 -18.92 -26.08 -1.64
#